data_AF-A0A3C0SR39-F1
#
_entry.id   AF-A0A3C0SR39-F1
#
_cell.length_a   1.000
_cell.length_b   1.000
_cell.length_c   1.000
_cell.angle_alpha   90.00
_cell.angle_beta   90.00
_cell.angle_gamma   90.00
#
_symmetry.space_group_name_H-M   'P 1'
#
loop_
_entity.id
_entity.type
_entity.pdbx_description
1 polymer ?
#
loop_
_entity_poly.entity_id
_entity_poly.type
_entity_poly.pdbx_seq_one_letter_code
_entity_poly.pdbx_strand_id
1 'polypeptide(L)'
;METKDDWYNVELMTQHAFWNKHHLGCDEHYLVHKLRQDKDYLPELSRIAVKDGHVIGCIMYSKARIVDGADTHEIITFGPLCVEPKWQGCGVGELLLRETMNLATNKGYKGIVIFGEPDYYPQIGFKTCENFNITTADGKNFDAFMGIELAEDSMKGIKGKFYESEVFENLPKKEVEKYNKKFPQLQKLRFPGQWD
;
A
#
# COMPACT_ATOMS: atom_id res chain seq x y z
N MET A 1 6.72 15.24 -5.01
CA MET A 1 7.28 14.23 -4.09
C MET A 1 7.21 14.79 -2.69
N GLU A 2 7.08 13.93 -1.69
CA GLU A 2 7.08 14.31 -0.28
C GLU A 2 8.46 14.86 0.15
N THR A 3 8.48 15.79 1.10
CA THR A 3 9.67 16.29 1.80
C THR A 3 9.60 15.95 3.30
N LYS A 4 10.70 16.15 4.04
CA LYS A 4 10.71 15.90 5.50
C LYS A 4 9.69 16.75 6.26
N ASP A 5 9.34 17.93 5.75
CA ASP A 5 8.34 18.81 6.36
C ASP A 5 6.92 18.26 6.23
N ASP A 6 6.68 17.38 5.27
CA ASP A 6 5.39 16.73 5.05
C ASP A 6 5.17 15.50 5.95
N TRP A 7 6.25 14.90 6.48
CA TRP A 7 6.21 13.56 7.09
C TRP A 7 5.19 13.43 8.22
N TYR A 8 5.16 14.42 9.12
CA TYR A 8 4.20 14.43 10.22
C TYR A 8 2.75 14.48 9.71
N ASN A 9 2.48 15.33 8.71
CA ASN A 9 1.13 15.50 8.17
C ASN A 9 0.67 14.28 7.38
N VAL A 10 1.58 13.61 6.67
CA VAL A 10 1.29 12.34 5.99
C VAL A 10 0.98 11.24 7.00
N GLU A 11 1.78 11.10 8.06
CA GLU A 11 1.54 10.10 9.11
C GLU A 11 0.23 10.37 9.86
N LEU A 12 -0.05 11.64 10.19
CA LEU A 12 -1.31 12.04 10.85
C LEU A 12 -2.53 11.73 9.97
N MET A 13 -2.49 12.12 8.70
CA MET A 13 -3.57 11.83 7.74
C MET A 13 -3.76 10.32 7.56
N THR A 14 -2.67 9.56 7.49
CA THR A 14 -2.72 8.09 7.43
C THR A 14 -3.40 7.52 8.67
N GLN A 15 -3.08 8.04 9.87
CA GLN A 15 -3.75 7.64 11.10
C GLN A 15 -5.26 7.89 10.99
N HIS A 16 -5.69 9.07 10.55
CA HIS A 16 -7.12 9.36 10.37
C HIS A 16 -7.80 8.42 9.36
N ALA A 17 -7.12 8.08 8.27
CA ALA A 17 -7.69 7.24 7.21
C ALA A 17 -7.93 5.78 7.64
N PHE A 18 -7.14 5.26 8.58
CA PHE A 18 -7.20 3.86 9.01
C PHE A 18 -7.67 3.66 10.45
N TRP A 19 -7.78 4.70 11.27
CA TRP A 19 -8.14 4.55 12.68
C TRP A 19 -9.48 3.85 12.87
N ASN A 20 -9.47 2.70 13.54
CA ASN A 20 -10.61 1.80 13.71
C ASN A 20 -11.23 1.31 12.38
N LYS A 21 -10.50 1.31 11.26
CA LYS A 21 -11.03 0.84 9.98
C LYS A 21 -11.03 -0.69 9.92
N HIS A 22 -9.88 -1.32 10.15
CA HIS A 22 -9.72 -2.76 10.03
C HIS A 22 -9.68 -3.48 11.39
N HIS A 23 -9.15 -2.83 12.42
CA HIS A 23 -9.07 -3.34 13.80
C HIS A 23 -9.06 -2.16 14.79
N LEU A 24 -9.00 -2.44 16.10
CA LEU A 24 -8.89 -1.39 17.13
C LEU A 24 -7.61 -0.55 16.93
N GLY A 25 -7.76 0.75 16.71
CA GLY A 25 -6.65 1.64 16.34
C GLY A 25 -6.23 1.47 14.88
N CYS A 26 -4.94 1.64 14.58
CA CYS A 26 -4.35 1.41 13.27
C CYS A 26 -2.82 1.33 13.39
N ASP A 27 -2.17 0.67 12.45
CA ASP A 27 -0.71 0.49 12.41
C ASP A 27 -0.08 1.20 11.19
N GLU A 28 -0.90 1.61 10.23
CA GLU A 28 -0.53 2.09 8.90
C GLU A 28 0.30 3.37 8.95
N HIS A 29 0.01 4.28 9.88
CA HIS A 29 0.83 5.48 10.08
C HIS A 29 2.25 5.15 10.58
N TYR A 30 2.42 4.07 11.36
CA TYR A 30 3.74 3.58 11.76
C TYR A 30 4.42 2.84 10.60
N LEU A 31 3.66 2.10 9.79
CA LEU A 31 4.18 1.53 8.54
C LEU A 31 4.74 2.61 7.62
N VAL A 32 4.00 3.71 7.40
CA VAL A 32 4.48 4.89 6.64
C VAL A 32 5.81 5.40 7.17
N HIS A 33 5.94 5.54 8.50
CA HIS A 33 7.20 5.94 9.14
C HIS A 33 8.36 4.97 8.84
N LYS A 34 8.08 3.66 8.94
CA LYS A 34 9.05 2.59 8.77
C LYS A 34 9.48 2.42 7.31
N LEU A 35 8.55 2.54 6.37
CA LEU A 35 8.81 2.49 4.93
C LEU A 35 9.86 3.51 4.52
N ARG A 36 9.81 4.76 5.01
CA ARG A 36 10.82 5.78 4.66
C ARG A 36 12.25 5.41 5.06
N GLN A 37 12.43 4.43 5.95
CA GLN A 37 13.72 3.91 6.41
C GLN A 37 14.07 2.56 5.79
N ASP A 38 13.13 1.93 5.09
CA ASP A 38 13.29 0.61 4.52
C ASP A 38 14.10 0.67 3.22
N LYS A 39 14.93 -0.35 3.00
CA LYS A 39 15.79 -0.44 1.81
C LYS A 39 15.01 -0.66 0.52
N ASP A 40 13.80 -1.22 0.62
CA ASP A 40 12.96 -1.56 -0.53
C ASP A 40 11.98 -0.42 -0.86
N TYR A 41 11.95 0.66 -0.08
CA TYR A 41 11.10 1.82 -0.33
C TYR A 41 11.47 2.54 -1.63
N LEU A 42 10.44 2.91 -2.39
CA LEU A 42 10.55 3.58 -3.69
C LEU A 42 10.02 5.03 -3.59
N PRO A 43 10.82 5.98 -3.06
CA PRO A 43 10.41 7.38 -2.91
C PRO A 43 10.10 8.05 -4.26
N GLU A 44 10.74 7.59 -5.34
CA GLU A 44 10.54 8.13 -6.68
C GLU A 44 9.18 7.78 -7.28
N LEU A 45 8.54 6.70 -6.81
CA LEU A 45 7.17 6.32 -7.17
C LEU A 45 6.14 6.88 -6.19
N SER A 46 6.49 7.02 -4.92
CA SER A 46 5.56 7.43 -3.86
C SER A 46 5.07 8.87 -4.03
N ARG A 47 3.79 9.13 -3.77
CA ARG A 47 3.17 10.45 -3.99
C ARG A 47 2.27 10.85 -2.84
N ILE A 48 2.20 12.16 -2.61
CA ILE A 48 1.23 12.80 -1.73
C ILE A 48 0.30 13.68 -2.57
N ALA A 49 -0.97 13.76 -2.17
CA ALA A 49 -1.92 14.73 -2.70
C ALA A 49 -2.02 15.89 -1.72
N VAL A 50 -1.86 17.12 -2.21
CA VAL A 50 -1.91 18.34 -1.41
C VAL A 50 -3.01 19.25 -1.93
N LYS A 51 -3.85 19.75 -1.04
CA LYS A 51 -4.90 20.74 -1.33
C LYS A 51 -4.85 21.85 -0.31
N ASP A 52 -4.78 23.10 -0.78
CA ASP A 52 -4.74 24.31 0.07
C ASP A 52 -3.63 24.24 1.14
N GLY A 53 -2.48 23.66 0.78
CA GLY A 53 -1.35 23.45 1.69
C GLY A 53 -1.48 22.28 2.67
N HIS A 54 -2.58 21.51 2.61
CA HIS A 54 -2.80 20.34 3.46
C HIS A 54 -2.60 19.04 2.69
N VAL A 55 -1.92 18.07 3.31
CA VAL A 55 -1.86 16.69 2.82
C VAL A 55 -3.25 16.07 2.95
N ILE A 56 -3.79 15.56 1.83
CA ILE A 56 -5.11 14.94 1.76
C ILE A 56 -5.10 13.49 1.28
N GLY A 57 -3.95 12.98 0.85
CA GLY A 57 -3.79 11.58 0.48
C GLY A 57 -2.32 11.22 0.26
N CYS A 58 -2.03 9.92 0.30
CA CYS A 58 -0.70 9.37 0.13
C CYS A 58 -0.78 7.98 -0.52
N ILE A 59 0.19 7.67 -1.37
CA ILE A 59 0.48 6.31 -1.84
C ILE A 59 1.98 6.04 -1.73
N MET A 60 2.34 4.95 -1.05
CA MET A 60 3.75 4.56 -0.85
C MET A 60 4.05 3.23 -1.54
N TYR A 61 5.17 3.17 -2.25
CA TYR A 61 5.61 2.00 -2.99
C TYR A 61 6.82 1.34 -2.34
N SER A 62 6.87 0.02 -2.43
CA SER A 62 8.01 -0.81 -2.05
C SER A 62 8.31 -1.82 -3.14
N LYS A 63 9.58 -2.21 -3.26
CA LYS A 63 9.95 -3.42 -4.00
C LYS A 63 9.30 -4.63 -3.34
N ALA A 64 8.97 -5.60 -4.17
CA ALA A 64 8.52 -6.92 -3.79
C ALA A 64 9.12 -7.94 -4.78
N ARG A 65 8.91 -9.22 -4.52
CA ARG A 65 9.41 -10.27 -5.40
C ARG A 65 8.41 -11.39 -5.60
N ILE A 66 8.48 -12.01 -6.77
CA ILE A 66 7.79 -13.25 -7.09
C ILE A 66 8.87 -14.31 -7.30
N VAL A 67 8.75 -15.43 -6.58
CA VAL A 67 9.76 -16.51 -6.57
C VAL A 67 9.14 -17.80 -7.10
N ASP A 68 9.79 -18.40 -8.10
CA ASP A 68 9.45 -19.70 -8.68
C ASP A 68 10.69 -20.61 -8.68
N GLY A 69 10.80 -21.48 -7.67
CA GLY A 69 11.99 -22.30 -7.48
C GLY A 69 13.25 -21.46 -7.27
N ALA A 70 14.16 -21.48 -8.25
CA ALA A 70 15.40 -20.69 -8.23
C ALA A 70 15.23 -19.31 -8.89
N ASP A 71 14.15 -19.09 -9.64
CA ASP A 71 13.90 -17.85 -10.35
C ASP A 71 13.27 -16.81 -9.41
N THR A 72 13.77 -15.58 -9.46
CA THR A 72 13.25 -14.45 -8.69
C THR A 72 13.00 -13.28 -9.63
N HIS A 73 11.77 -12.81 -9.67
CA HIS A 73 11.34 -11.66 -10.45
C HIS A 73 11.07 -10.48 -9.51
N GLU A 74 11.72 -9.34 -9.77
CA GLU A 74 11.40 -8.08 -9.08
C GLU A 74 10.04 -7.57 -9.58
N ILE A 75 9.16 -7.24 -8.63
CA ILE A 75 7.87 -6.59 -8.86
C ILE A 75 7.77 -5.43 -7.86
N ILE A 76 6.67 -4.67 -7.91
CA ILE A 76 6.39 -3.65 -6.89
C ILE A 76 5.06 -3.93 -6.21
N THR A 77 4.96 -3.47 -4.98
CA THR A 77 3.71 -3.37 -4.20
C THR A 77 3.53 -1.91 -3.81
N PHE A 78 2.31 -1.55 -3.41
CA PHE A 78 2.08 -0.30 -2.72
C PHE A 78 1.23 -0.54 -1.48
N GLY A 79 1.47 0.29 -0.48
CA GLY A 79 0.78 0.22 0.79
C GLY A 79 1.43 1.18 1.78
N PRO A 80 0.66 2.07 2.43
CA PRO A 80 -0.75 2.32 2.19
C PRO A 80 -1.01 3.18 0.93
N LEU A 81 -2.19 3.00 0.32
CA LEU A 81 -2.89 4.04 -0.42
C LEU A 81 -4.00 4.58 0.50
N CYS A 82 -3.95 5.86 0.85
CA CYS A 82 -4.88 6.46 1.80
C CYS A 82 -5.27 7.88 1.44
N VAL A 83 -6.47 8.24 1.88
CA VAL A 83 -7.10 9.55 1.66
C VAL A 83 -7.72 9.98 2.97
N GLU A 84 -7.49 11.24 3.33
CA GLU A 84 -8.10 11.87 4.50
C GLU A 84 -9.63 11.70 4.44
N PRO A 85 -10.31 11.21 5.51
CA PRO A 85 -11.74 10.90 5.52
C PRO A 85 -12.66 11.90 4.81
N LYS A 86 -12.49 13.21 5.02
CA LYS A 86 -13.32 14.25 4.37
C LYS A 86 -13.17 14.34 2.84
N TRP A 87 -12.16 13.71 2.26
CA TRP A 87 -11.87 13.70 0.81
C TRP A 87 -12.04 12.31 0.18
N GLN A 88 -12.47 11.31 0.94
CA GLN A 88 -12.80 9.99 0.41
C GLN A 88 -14.02 10.09 -0.52
N GLY A 89 -14.06 9.24 -1.56
CA GLY A 89 -15.11 9.29 -2.58
C GLY A 89 -15.01 10.49 -3.55
N CYS A 90 -14.01 11.37 -3.41
CA CYS A 90 -13.79 12.52 -4.31
C CYS A 90 -12.76 12.24 -5.42
N GLY A 91 -12.36 10.98 -5.65
CA GLY A 91 -11.40 10.61 -6.69
C GLY A 91 -9.91 10.79 -6.35
N VAL A 92 -9.56 11.23 -5.14
CA VAL A 92 -8.16 11.47 -4.74
C VAL A 92 -7.30 10.21 -4.81
N GLY A 93 -7.82 9.08 -4.31
CA GLY A 93 -7.09 7.81 -4.31
C GLY A 93 -6.82 7.29 -5.72
N GLU A 94 -7.81 7.41 -6.61
CA GLU A 94 -7.66 7.03 -8.01
C GLU A 94 -6.66 7.94 -8.74
N LEU A 95 -6.70 9.26 -8.48
CA LEU A 95 -5.73 10.20 -9.03
C LEU A 95 -4.29 9.82 -8.65
N LEU A 96 -4.06 9.53 -7.36
CA LEU A 96 -2.76 9.09 -6.87
C LEU A 96 -2.31 7.80 -7.56
N LEU A 97 -3.18 6.79 -7.59
CA LEU A 97 -2.86 5.49 -8.17
C LEU A 97 -2.56 5.58 -9.67
N ARG A 98 -3.35 6.33 -10.45
CA ARG A 98 -3.11 6.48 -11.90
C ARG A 98 -1.80 7.21 -12.18
N GLU A 99 -1.51 8.28 -11.44
CA GLU A 99 -0.24 9.00 -11.55
C GLU A 99 0.94 8.07 -11.29
N THR A 100 0.89 7.29 -10.21
CA THR A 100 2.01 6.41 -9.84
C THR A 100 2.14 5.17 -10.73
N MET A 101 1.04 4.64 -11.26
CA MET A 101 1.09 3.60 -12.29
C MET A 101 1.77 4.09 -13.57
N ASN A 102 1.49 5.31 -14.01
CA ASN A 102 2.18 5.91 -15.17
C ASN A 102 3.68 6.05 -14.91
N LEU A 103 4.06 6.53 -13.72
CA LEU A 103 5.46 6.64 -13.31
C LEU A 103 6.17 5.29 -13.23
N ALA A 104 5.50 4.27 -12.70
CA ALA A 104 6.03 2.91 -12.62
C ALA A 104 6.24 2.31 -14.02
N THR A 105 5.28 2.51 -14.92
CA THR A 105 5.36 2.09 -16.33
C THR A 105 6.55 2.75 -17.01
N ASN A 106 6.72 4.06 -16.87
CA ASN A 106 7.84 4.82 -17.45
C ASN A 106 9.22 4.40 -16.90
N LYS A 107 9.26 3.82 -15.70
CA LYS A 107 10.47 3.26 -15.09
C LYS A 107 10.74 1.80 -15.47
N GLY A 108 9.84 1.18 -16.24
CA GLY A 108 10.01 -0.18 -16.75
C GLY A 108 9.59 -1.29 -15.77
N TYR A 109 8.90 -0.95 -14.68
CA TYR A 109 8.31 -1.96 -13.79
C TYR A 109 7.28 -2.79 -14.55
N LYS A 110 7.24 -4.09 -14.24
CA LYS A 110 6.45 -5.06 -14.99
C LYS A 110 5.01 -5.19 -14.49
N GLY A 111 4.78 -4.94 -13.22
CA GLY A 111 3.45 -5.07 -12.64
C GLY A 111 3.44 -4.64 -11.21
N ILE A 112 2.24 -4.59 -10.65
CA ILE A 112 1.99 -4.30 -9.24
C ILE A 112 1.22 -5.49 -8.67
N VAL A 113 1.60 -5.94 -7.47
CA VAL A 113 0.84 -6.94 -6.69
C VAL A 113 0.52 -6.33 -5.33
N ILE A 114 -0.71 -6.51 -4.84
CA ILE A 114 -1.21 -5.91 -3.59
C ILE A 114 -2.14 -6.86 -2.83
N PHE A 115 -2.31 -6.54 -1.54
CA PHE A 115 -3.49 -6.93 -0.76
C PHE A 115 -4.42 -5.72 -0.66
N GLY A 116 -5.58 -5.78 -1.33
CA GLY A 116 -6.47 -4.63 -1.52
C GLY A 116 -7.96 -4.95 -1.42
N GLU A 117 -8.79 -3.90 -1.43
CA GLU A 117 -10.25 -4.02 -1.32
C GLU A 117 -10.86 -4.67 -2.58
N PRO A 118 -11.57 -5.81 -2.44
CA PRO A 118 -12.18 -6.57 -3.54
C PRO A 118 -13.07 -5.76 -4.48
N ASP A 119 -13.76 -4.75 -3.97
CA ASP A 119 -14.73 -3.97 -4.75
C ASP A 119 -14.13 -2.74 -5.43
N TYR A 120 -12.89 -2.35 -5.07
CA TYR A 120 -12.26 -1.11 -5.53
C TYR A 120 -11.30 -1.35 -6.70
N TYR A 121 -10.25 -2.15 -6.49
CA TYR A 121 -9.17 -2.27 -7.45
C TYR A 121 -9.55 -2.94 -8.78
N PRO A 122 -10.55 -3.85 -8.86
CA PRO A 122 -11.00 -4.38 -10.15
C PRO A 122 -11.55 -3.31 -11.10
N GLN A 123 -12.10 -2.21 -10.57
CA GLN A 123 -12.57 -1.08 -11.38
C GLN A 123 -11.42 -0.35 -12.10
N ILE A 124 -10.18 -0.55 -11.64
CA ILE A 124 -8.96 0.07 -12.16
C ILE A 124 -8.18 -0.92 -13.03
N GLY A 125 -8.65 -2.16 -13.15
CA GLY A 125 -8.05 -3.21 -13.99
C GLY A 125 -7.21 -4.23 -13.25
N PHE A 126 -7.14 -4.16 -11.91
CA PHE A 126 -6.53 -5.23 -11.12
C PHE A 126 -7.35 -6.51 -11.26
N LYS A 127 -6.66 -7.64 -11.25
CA LYS A 127 -7.27 -8.98 -11.28
C LYS A 127 -6.74 -9.79 -10.12
N THR A 128 -7.49 -10.79 -9.68
CA THR A 128 -6.97 -11.74 -8.69
C THR A 128 -5.67 -12.36 -9.19
N CYS A 129 -4.71 -12.57 -8.28
CA CYS A 129 -3.37 -13.09 -8.60
C CYS A 129 -3.39 -14.48 -9.26
N GLU A 130 -4.49 -15.23 -9.12
CA GLU A 130 -4.74 -16.47 -9.85
C GLU A 130 -4.61 -16.29 -11.37
N ASN A 131 -5.03 -15.14 -11.92
CA ASN A 131 -4.91 -14.82 -13.35
C ASN A 131 -3.45 -14.75 -13.84
N PHE A 132 -2.49 -14.61 -12.91
CA PHE A 132 -1.06 -14.52 -13.20
C PHE A 132 -0.30 -15.76 -12.72
N ASN A 133 -0.98 -16.81 -12.21
CA ASN A 133 -0.35 -17.93 -11.52
C ASN A 133 0.57 -17.50 -10.36
N ILE A 134 0.16 -16.44 -9.66
CA ILE A 134 0.84 -15.93 -8.47
C ILE A 134 0.04 -16.34 -7.24
N THR A 135 0.72 -16.78 -6.19
CA THR A 135 0.16 -17.14 -4.89
C THR A 135 0.85 -16.35 -3.79
N THR A 136 0.23 -16.27 -2.61
CA THR A 136 0.93 -15.83 -1.39
C THR A 136 2.07 -16.80 -1.04
N ALA A 137 2.95 -16.42 -0.10
CA ALA A 137 4.05 -17.28 0.36
C ALA A 137 3.57 -18.68 0.85
N ASP A 138 2.37 -18.74 1.44
CA ASP A 138 1.71 -19.97 1.90
C ASP A 138 0.82 -20.65 0.85
N GLY A 139 0.85 -20.18 -0.40
CA GLY A 139 0.21 -20.86 -1.54
C GLY A 139 -1.28 -20.58 -1.72
N LYS A 140 -1.78 -19.47 -1.19
CA LYS A 140 -3.21 -19.09 -1.27
C LYS A 140 -3.46 -18.06 -2.37
N ASN A 141 -4.73 -18.01 -2.77
CA ASN A 141 -5.35 -16.96 -3.56
C ASN A 141 -6.71 -16.64 -2.95
N PHE A 142 -7.10 -15.37 -2.98
CA PHE A 142 -8.37 -14.85 -2.46
C PHE A 142 -8.63 -13.48 -3.09
N ASP A 143 -9.86 -12.98 -3.01
CA ASP A 143 -10.31 -11.81 -3.77
C ASP A 143 -9.47 -10.56 -3.49
N ALA A 144 -9.01 -10.37 -2.25
CA ALA A 144 -8.17 -9.24 -1.87
C ALA A 144 -6.72 -9.34 -2.38
N PHE A 145 -6.26 -10.50 -2.84
CA PHE A 145 -4.90 -10.68 -3.37
C PHE A 145 -4.90 -10.49 -4.90
N MET A 146 -4.39 -9.34 -5.34
CA MET A 146 -4.56 -8.86 -6.71
C MET A 146 -3.26 -8.41 -7.36
N GLY A 147 -3.23 -8.46 -8.68
CA GLY A 147 -2.15 -7.93 -9.50
C GLY A 147 -2.64 -7.19 -10.75
N ILE A 148 -1.74 -6.41 -11.34
CA ILE A 148 -1.97 -5.71 -12.61
C ILE A 148 -0.66 -5.61 -13.40
N GLU A 149 -0.74 -5.81 -14.70
CA GLU A 149 0.37 -5.55 -15.63
C GLU A 149 0.45 -4.05 -15.92
N LEU A 150 1.65 -3.49 -15.90
CA LEU A 150 1.87 -2.05 -16.18
C LEU A 150 1.99 -1.76 -17.69
N ALA A 151 2.30 -2.76 -18.49
CA ALA A 151 2.22 -2.71 -19.94
C ALA A 151 1.66 -4.04 -20.47
N GLU A 152 1.24 -4.07 -21.73
CA GLU A 152 0.75 -5.30 -22.34
C GLU A 152 1.79 -6.43 -22.25
N ASP A 153 1.36 -7.61 -21.77
CA ASP A 153 2.19 -8.80 -21.57
C ASP A 153 3.42 -8.58 -20.67
N SER A 154 3.47 -7.51 -19.85
CA SER A 154 4.68 -7.17 -19.10
C SER A 154 4.98 -8.15 -17.96
N MET A 155 3.99 -8.91 -17.47
CA MET A 155 4.18 -9.98 -16.49
C MET A 155 4.21 -11.38 -17.14
N LYS A 156 4.25 -11.48 -18.46
CA LYS A 156 4.30 -12.77 -19.16
C LYS A 156 5.50 -13.61 -18.70
N GLY A 157 5.20 -14.82 -18.22
CA GLY A 157 6.18 -15.75 -17.69
C GLY A 157 6.58 -15.52 -16.23
N ILE A 158 6.11 -14.44 -15.59
CA ILE A 158 6.28 -14.22 -14.15
C ILE A 158 5.17 -14.98 -13.42
N LYS A 159 5.55 -15.95 -12.58
CA LYS A 159 4.63 -16.76 -11.77
C LYS A 159 5.32 -17.17 -10.47
N GLY A 160 4.57 -17.73 -9.52
CA GLY A 160 5.14 -18.28 -8.29
C GLY A 160 4.62 -17.61 -7.02
N LYS A 161 5.48 -17.50 -6.01
CA LYS A 161 5.10 -17.01 -4.67
C LYS A 161 5.50 -15.56 -4.48
N PHE A 162 4.54 -14.75 -4.07
CA PHE A 162 4.74 -13.33 -3.76
C PHE A 162 5.30 -13.11 -2.35
N TYR A 163 6.24 -12.18 -2.24
CA TYR A 163 6.83 -11.74 -0.99
C TYR A 163 7.01 -10.22 -1.00
N GLU A 164 6.50 -9.56 0.03
CA GLU A 164 6.72 -8.14 0.29
C GLU A 164 8.03 -7.91 1.06
N SER A 165 8.39 -6.64 1.26
CA SER A 165 9.45 -6.29 2.22
C SER A 165 9.04 -6.68 3.64
N GLU A 166 10.00 -7.08 4.47
CA GLU A 166 9.77 -7.47 5.87
C GLU A 166 9.13 -6.34 6.69
N VAL A 167 9.23 -5.08 6.24
CA VAL A 167 8.61 -3.92 6.88
C VAL A 167 7.08 -4.04 6.99
N PHE A 168 6.43 -4.78 6.09
CA PHE A 168 4.97 -5.00 6.12
C PHE A 168 4.54 -6.00 7.20
N GLU A 169 5.43 -6.90 7.62
CA GLU A 169 5.15 -7.91 8.65
C GLU A 169 5.69 -7.51 10.03
N ASN A 170 6.70 -6.62 10.06
CA ASN A 170 7.41 -6.26 11.29
C ASN A 170 6.93 -4.93 11.89
N LEU A 171 5.69 -4.92 12.39
CA LEU A 171 5.08 -3.80 13.13
C LEU A 171 4.68 -4.23 14.55
N PRO A 172 5.63 -4.37 15.49
CA PRO A 172 5.29 -4.84 16.83
C PRO A 172 4.32 -3.89 17.54
N LYS A 173 3.19 -4.40 18.03
CA LYS A 173 2.14 -3.61 18.71
C LYS A 173 2.68 -2.65 19.76
N LYS A 174 3.67 -3.08 20.56
CA LYS A 174 4.30 -2.22 21.58
C LYS A 174 4.98 -0.98 20.97
N GLU A 175 5.58 -1.11 19.80
CA GLU A 175 6.20 0.00 19.07
C GLU A 175 5.14 0.91 18.46
N VAL A 176 4.09 0.34 17.86
CA VAL A 176 2.94 1.12 17.35
C VAL A 176 2.31 1.95 18.47
N GLU A 177 2.01 1.35 19.63
CA GLU A 177 1.46 2.07 20.78
C GLU A 177 2.40 3.16 21.32
N LYS A 178 3.72 2.94 21.25
CA LYS A 178 4.70 3.98 21.59
C LYS A 178 4.69 5.10 20.56
N TYR A 179 4.57 4.77 19.28
CA TYR A 179 4.56 5.73 18.17
C TYR A 179 3.29 6.59 18.17
N ASN A 180 2.13 5.99 18.44
CA ASN A 180 0.82 6.64 18.60
C ASN A 180 0.85 7.83 19.56
N LYS A 181 1.71 7.81 20.58
CA LYS A 181 1.84 8.91 21.57
C LYS A 181 2.34 10.23 20.96
N LYS A 182 2.87 10.22 19.73
CA LYS A 182 3.30 11.41 18.99
C LYS A 182 2.14 12.14 18.30
N PHE A 183 0.97 11.51 18.22
CA PHE A 183 -0.20 12.01 17.50
C PHE A 183 -1.35 12.32 18.47
N PRO A 184 -2.37 13.07 18.03
CA PRO A 184 -3.60 13.25 18.79
C PRO A 184 -4.16 11.91 19.26
N GLN A 185 -4.61 11.85 20.51
CA GLN A 185 -5.18 10.63 21.06
C GLN A 185 -6.59 10.43 20.50
N LEU A 186 -6.76 9.37 19.72
CA LEU A 186 -8.03 8.96 19.15
C LEU A 186 -8.63 7.81 19.96
N GLN A 187 -9.96 7.78 20.06
CA GLN A 187 -10.64 6.72 20.80
C GLN A 187 -10.60 5.41 20.03
N LYS A 188 -10.17 4.32 20.68
CA LYS A 188 -10.28 2.97 20.10
C LYS A 188 -11.72 2.49 20.23
N LEU A 189 -12.33 2.17 19.09
CA LEU A 189 -13.72 1.74 18.99
C LEU A 189 -13.77 0.46 18.16
N ARG A 190 -14.63 -0.48 18.58
CA ARG A 190 -14.89 -1.71 17.84
C ARG A 190 -16.14 -1.53 16.98
N PHE A 191 -16.02 -1.76 15.68
CA PHE A 191 -17.11 -1.72 14.72
C PHE A 191 -17.40 -3.11 14.16
N PRO A 192 -18.63 -3.41 13.71
CA PRO A 192 -18.94 -4.66 13.03
C PRO A 192 -18.06 -4.88 11.79
N GLY A 193 -17.61 -6.12 11.57
CA GLY A 193 -16.82 -6.50 10.37
C GLY A 193 -15.31 -6.25 10.46
N GLN A 194 -14.81 -5.69 11.57
CA GLN A 194 -13.37 -5.61 11.84
C GLN A 194 -12.77 -7.00 12.07
N TRP A 195 -11.49 -7.13 11.75
CA TRP A 195 -10.69 -8.32 12.06
C TRP A 195 -10.53 -8.47 13.59
N ASP A 196 -10.43 -9.72 14.05
CA ASP A 196 -10.28 -10.06 15.47
C ASP A 196 -8.87 -9.75 16.03
#